data_AF-A0A9Q0QPV7-F1
#
_entry.id   AF-A0A9Q0QPV7-F1
#
_cell.length_a   1.000
_cell.length_b   1.000
_cell.length_c   1.000
_cell.angle_alpha   90.00
_cell.angle_beta   90.00
_cell.angle_gamma   90.00
#
_symmetry.space_group_name_H-M   'P 1'
#
loop_
_entity.id
_entity.type
_entity.pdbx_description
1 polymer ?
#
loop_
_entity_poly.entity_id
_entity_poly.type
_entity_poly.pdbx_seq_one_letter_code
_entity_poly.pdbx_strand_id
1 'polypeptide(L)'
;MAKEELIELKFRLFDGTDVGPNKYSPTTTVGTLKELILAEWPKGKENGPRTVSDLKIINAGKILENNKTLAQCRVPVGELPGGVTTMHVVVRPPLSEKNGEKQLADFPKKNRCSCSIM
;
A
#
# COMPACT_ATOMS: atom_id res chain seq x y z
N MET A 1 -12.11 -3.21 30.30
CA MET A 1 -11.18 -3.97 29.44
C MET A 1 -11.12 -3.25 28.11
N ALA A 2 -9.98 -2.64 27.76
CA ALA A 2 -9.85 -1.92 26.49
C ALA A 2 -9.90 -2.95 25.36
N LYS A 3 -11.01 -2.97 24.63
CA LYS A 3 -11.14 -3.77 23.41
C LYS A 3 -10.11 -3.17 22.45
N GLU A 4 -9.00 -3.88 22.23
CA GLU A 4 -8.03 -3.46 21.22
C GLU A 4 -8.81 -3.29 19.92
N GLU A 5 -9.00 -2.06 19.47
CA GLU A 5 -9.75 -1.75 18.26
C GLU A 5 -8.86 -2.15 17.08
N LEU A 6 -8.86 -3.44 16.78
CA LEU A 6 -8.09 -4.01 15.68
C LEU A 6 -8.59 -3.40 14.37
N ILE A 7 -7.63 -2.96 13.55
CA ILE A 7 -7.88 -2.35 12.25
C ILE A 7 -7.85 -3.47 11.22
N GLU A 8 -8.95 -3.67 10.50
CA GLU A 8 -9.01 -4.64 9.42
C GLU A 8 -8.49 -4.01 8.12
N LEU A 9 -7.41 -4.57 7.58
CA LEU A 9 -6.74 -4.08 6.39
C LEU A 9 -6.80 -5.11 5.27
N LYS A 10 -6.97 -4.64 4.05
CA LYS A 10 -6.67 -5.41 2.83
C LYS A 10 -5.72 -4.63 1.93
N PHE A 11 -4.90 -5.37 1.20
CA PHE A 11 -3.81 -4.82 0.39
C PHE A 11 -4.06 -5.06 -1.09
N ARG A 12 -4.33 -4.00 -1.83
CA ARG A 12 -4.47 -4.08 -3.28
C ARG A 12 -3.12 -4.05 -3.98
N LEU A 13 -2.84 -5.07 -4.78
CA LEU A 13 -1.64 -5.18 -5.61
C LEU A 13 -1.82 -4.48 -6.96
N PHE A 14 -0.73 -4.32 -7.70
CA PHE A 14 -0.69 -3.63 -9.00
C PHE A 14 -1.60 -4.23 -10.07
N ASP A 15 -1.87 -5.53 -9.99
CA ASP A 15 -2.74 -6.27 -10.91
C ASP A 15 -4.22 -6.22 -10.51
N GLY A 16 -4.54 -5.54 -9.40
CA GLY A 16 -5.91 -5.43 -8.89
C GLY A 16 -6.32 -6.55 -7.93
N THR A 17 -5.50 -7.59 -7.75
CA THR A 17 -5.73 -8.61 -6.71
C THR A 17 -5.56 -8.01 -5.32
N ASP A 18 -6.39 -8.45 -4.38
CA ASP A 18 -6.31 -8.08 -2.97
C ASP A 18 -5.66 -9.20 -2.13
N VAL A 19 -4.79 -8.84 -1.19
CA VAL A 19 -4.26 -9.71 -0.14
C VAL A 19 -4.92 -9.33 1.19
N GLY A 20 -5.43 -10.32 1.93
CA GLY A 20 -6.26 -10.12 3.12
C GLY A 20 -7.76 -10.37 2.84
N PRO A 21 -8.68 -9.91 3.71
CA PRO A 21 -8.47 -8.98 4.83
C PRO A 21 -7.83 -9.61 6.07
N ASN A 22 -6.98 -8.86 6.76
CA ASN A 22 -6.31 -9.25 8.01
C ASN A 22 -6.49 -8.17 9.08
N LYS A 23 -6.51 -8.58 10.36
CA LYS A 23 -6.68 -7.68 11.50
C LYS A 23 -5.33 -7.34 12.12
N TYR A 24 -5.07 -6.05 12.31
CA TYR A 24 -3.81 -5.53 12.84
C TYR A 24 -4.06 -4.63 14.05
N SER A 25 -3.10 -4.58 14.97
CA SER A 25 -3.17 -3.67 16.11
C SER A 25 -2.87 -2.23 15.67
N PRO A 26 -3.54 -1.20 16.21
CA PRO A 26 -3.23 0.20 15.91
C PRO A 26 -1.78 0.59 16.23
N THR A 27 -1.11 -0.15 17.12
CA THR A 27 0.30 0.06 17.48
C THR A 27 1.28 -0.56 16.49
N THR A 28 0.83 -1.45 15.61
CA THR A 28 1.67 -2.08 14.59
C THR A 28 2.28 -1.01 13.68
N THR A 29 3.59 -1.13 13.43
CA THR A 29 4.29 -0.20 12.54
C THR A 29 4.12 -0.60 11.08
N VAL A 30 4.25 0.37 10.19
CA VAL A 30 4.26 0.15 8.74
C VAL A 30 5.44 -0.75 8.34
N GLY A 31 6.58 -0.68 9.03
CA GLY A 31 7.71 -1.58 8.81
C GLY A 31 7.33 -3.05 9.01
N THR A 32 6.76 -3.37 10.18
CA THR A 32 6.25 -4.72 10.48
C THR A 32 5.20 -5.16 9.47
N LEU A 33 4.31 -4.25 9.04
CA LEU A 33 3.29 -4.58 8.05
C LEU A 33 3.89 -4.96 6.69
N LYS A 34 4.95 -4.28 6.26
CA LYS A 34 5.68 -4.63 5.04
C LYS A 34 6.37 -5.99 5.14
N GLU A 35 6.91 -6.34 6.31
CA GLU A 35 7.49 -7.66 6.55
C GLU A 35 6.45 -8.77 6.43
N LEU A 36 5.24 -8.55 6.98
CA LEU A 36 4.14 -9.50 6.86
C LEU A 36 3.71 -9.68 5.40
N ILE A 37 3.54 -8.58 4.67
CA ILE A 37 3.21 -8.62 3.23
C ILE A 37 4.30 -9.32 2.41
N LEU A 38 5.57 -9.12 2.76
CA LEU A 38 6.71 -9.79 2.12
C LEU A 38 6.67 -11.31 2.36
N ALA A 39 6.31 -11.74 3.57
CA ALA A 39 6.20 -13.15 3.95
C ALA A 39 4.97 -13.84 3.31
N GLU A 40 3.84 -13.13 3.24
CA GLU A 40 2.58 -13.61 2.66
C GLU A 40 2.49 -13.33 1.15
N TRP A 41 3.58 -12.89 0.52
CA TRP A 41 3.54 -12.48 -0.88
C TRP A 41 3.14 -13.65 -1.79
N PRO A 42 2.18 -13.47 -2.71
CA PRO A 42 1.70 -14.55 -3.57
C PRO A 42 2.83 -15.15 -4.40
N LYS A 43 3.12 -16.43 -4.15
CA LYS A 43 4.13 -17.23 -4.87
C LYS A 43 3.67 -17.41 -6.32
N GLY A 44 4.49 -17.00 -7.29
CA GLY A 44 4.16 -17.05 -8.72
C GLY A 44 4.08 -15.69 -9.41
N LYS A 45 4.30 -14.59 -8.68
CA LYS A 45 4.48 -13.25 -9.28
C LYS A 45 5.95 -13.05 -9.63
N GLU A 46 6.26 -12.99 -10.93
CA GLU A 46 7.63 -12.86 -11.47
C GLU A 46 8.39 -11.62 -10.95
N ASN A 47 7.67 -10.61 -10.45
CA ASN A 47 8.22 -9.35 -9.90
C ASN A 47 7.85 -9.13 -8.43
N GLY A 48 8.06 -10.15 -7.58
CA GLY A 48 7.88 -10.01 -6.14
C GLY A 48 8.92 -9.09 -5.48
N PRO A 49 8.57 -8.41 -4.37
CA PRO A 49 9.52 -7.65 -3.57
C PRO A 49 10.61 -8.57 -3.02
N ARG A 50 11.88 -8.12 -3.01
CA ARG A 50 12.99 -8.87 -2.38
C ARG A 50 13.16 -8.48 -0.92
N THR A 51 12.92 -7.21 -0.63
CA THR A 51 13.09 -6.60 0.69
C THR A 51 11.93 -5.69 1.03
N VAL A 52 11.79 -5.33 2.31
CA VAL A 52 10.79 -4.37 2.78
C VAL A 52 10.95 -2.97 2.15
N SER A 53 12.14 -2.63 1.68
CA SER A 53 12.43 -1.35 1.01
C SER A 53 11.83 -1.28 -0.40
N ASP A 54 11.66 -2.43 -1.05
CA ASP A 54 11.01 -2.54 -2.36
C ASP A 54 9.50 -2.32 -2.24
N LEU A 55 8.94 -2.40 -1.03
CA LEU A 55 7.53 -2.21 -0.75
C LEU A 55 7.19 -0.79 -0.36
N LYS A 56 6.20 -0.21 -1.04
CA LYS A 56 5.54 1.04 -0.65
C LYS A 56 4.06 0.76 -0.39
N ILE A 57 3.61 1.13 0.81
CA ILE A 57 2.19 1.08 1.18
C ILE A 57 1.63 2.49 1.01
N ILE A 58 0.48 2.60 0.35
CA ILE A 58 -0.21 3.86 0.09
C ILE A 58 -1.60 3.80 0.71
N ASN A 59 -1.92 4.78 1.55
CA ASN A 59 -3.25 4.97 2.14
C ASN A 59 -3.76 6.38 1.83
N ALA A 60 -5.00 6.51 1.33
CA ALA A 60 -5.62 7.78 0.92
C ALA A 60 -4.69 8.72 0.11
N GLY A 61 -3.93 8.16 -0.84
CA GLY A 61 -3.00 8.93 -1.68
C GLY A 61 -1.67 9.30 -1.03
N LYS A 62 -1.41 8.90 0.22
CA LYS A 62 -0.15 9.13 0.93
C LYS A 62 0.66 7.85 1.05
N ILE A 63 1.95 7.90 0.71
CA ILE A 63 2.90 6.83 0.96
C ILE A 63 3.20 6.78 2.47
N LEU A 64 3.05 5.60 3.07
CA LEU A 64 3.29 5.38 4.49
C LEU A 64 4.77 5.13 4.77
N GLU A 65 5.26 5.70 5.87
CA GLU A 65 6.65 5.62 6.33
C GLU A 65 6.80 4.52 7.38
N ASN A 66 7.92 3.78 7.35
CA ASN A 66 8.10 2.56 8.16
C ASN A 66 8.03 2.81 9.68
N ASN A 67 8.46 3.99 10.13
CA ASN A 67 8.48 4.39 11.54
C ASN A 67 7.11 4.82 12.09
N LYS A 68 6.08 4.94 11.24
CA LYS A 68 4.72 5.29 11.67
C LYS A 68 3.93 4.05 12.05
N THR A 69 3.04 4.23 13.03
CA THR A 69 2.07 3.21 13.43
C THR A 69 0.80 3.30 12.58
N LEU A 70 0.02 2.22 12.54
CA LEU A 70 -1.27 2.22 11.86
C LEU A 70 -2.23 3.28 12.40
N ALA A 71 -2.22 3.53 13.72
CA ALA A 71 -2.99 4.61 14.32
C ALA A 71 -2.66 5.99 13.72
N GLN A 72 -1.37 6.26 13.44
CA GLN A 72 -0.92 7.52 12.84
C GLN A 72 -1.15 7.59 11.33
N CYS A 73 -1.32 6.43 10.68
CA CYS A 73 -1.59 6.32 9.25
C CYS A 73 -3.10 6.28 8.94
N ARG A 74 -3.94 6.22 9.97
CA ARG A 74 -5.41 6.25 9.88
C ARG A 74 -5.86 7.59 9.31
N VAL A 75 -6.84 7.57 8.43
CA VAL A 75 -7.33 8.79 7.77
C VAL A 75 -8.68 9.14 8.39
N PRO A 76 -8.86 10.38 8.91
CA PRO A 76 -10.08 10.76 9.63
C PRO A 76 -11.33 10.79 8.74
N VAL A 77 -11.16 10.77 7.41
CA VAL A 77 -12.23 10.76 6.41
C VAL A 77 -12.18 9.45 5.63
N GLY A 78 -13.27 8.69 5.66
CA GLY A 78 -13.45 7.47 4.87
C GLY A 78 -13.33 6.15 5.63
N GLU A 79 -12.82 6.15 6.87
CA GLU A 79 -12.82 4.95 7.72
C GLU A 79 -14.09 4.87 8.57
N LEU A 80 -15.01 3.98 8.19
CA LEU A 80 -16.15 3.63 9.02
C LEU A 80 -15.69 2.67 10.15
N PRO A 81 -16.18 2.85 11.39
CA PRO A 81 -15.89 1.92 12.46
C PRO A 81 -16.40 0.51 12.09
N GLY A 82 -15.49 -0.46 12.05
CA GLY A 82 -15.78 -1.84 11.62
C GLY A 82 -15.68 -2.09 10.11
N GLY A 83 -15.27 -1.10 9.32
CA GLY A 83 -15.00 -1.25 7.89
C GLY A 83 -13.60 -1.80 7.59
N VAL A 84 -13.45 -2.42 6.42
CA VAL A 84 -12.15 -2.88 5.91
C VAL A 84 -11.46 -1.74 5.17
N THR A 85 -10.31 -1.31 5.69
CA THR A 85 -9.50 -0.28 5.03
C THR A 85 -8.66 -0.91 3.93
N THR A 86 -8.77 -0.36 2.72
CA THR A 86 -8.03 -0.83 1.54
C THR A 86 -6.79 0.03 1.35
N MET A 87 -5.61 -0.56 1.52
CA MET A 87 -4.33 0.08 1.22
C MET A 87 -3.76 -0.45 -0.09
N HIS A 88 -3.06 0.38 -0.85
CA HIS A 88 -2.40 -0.05 -2.08
C HIS A 88 -0.94 -0.42 -1.77
N VAL A 89 -0.49 -1.55 -2.34
CA VAL A 89 0.89 -2.00 -2.23
C VAL A 89 1.54 -1.95 -3.60
N VAL A 90 2.64 -1.20 -3.67
CA VAL A 90 3.44 -1.06 -4.87
C VAL A 90 4.81 -1.66 -4.60
N VAL A 91 5.20 -2.61 -5.46
CA VAL A 91 6.56 -3.15 -5.50
C VAL A 91 7.35 -2.30 -6.47
N ARG A 92 8.40 -1.63 -5.99
CA ARG A 92 9.38 -0.96 -6.84
C ARG A 92 10.60 -1.88 -6.94
N PRO A 93 11.01 -2.31 -8.14
CA PRO A 93 12.28 -3.01 -8.27
C PRO A 93 13.43 -2.11 -7.81
N PRO A 94 14.50 -2.68 -7.23
CA PRO A 94 15.67 -1.89 -6.86
C PRO A 94 16.21 -1.21 -8.12
N LEU A 95 16.28 0.13 -8.07
CA LEU A 95 16.96 0.88 -9.11
C LEU A 95 18.41 0.42 -9.09
N SER A 96 18.82 -0.40 -10.06
CA SER A 96 20.24 -0.59 -10.32
C SER A 96 20.80 0.80 -10.63
N GLU A 97 21.69 1.30 -9.78
CA GLU A 97 22.44 2.52 -10.04
C GLU A 97 23.35 2.27 -11.25
N LYS A 98 22.80 2.38 -12.46
CA LYS A 98 23.55 2.49 -13.69
C LYS A 98 22.88 3.54 -14.56
N ASN A 99 23.57 4.67 -14.68
CA ASN A 99 23.27 5.80 -15.55
C ASN A 99 22.58 5.39 -16.86
N GLY A 100 21.49 6.08 -17.19
CA GLY A 100 20.89 6.04 -18.52
C GLY A 100 19.36 6.00 -18.48
N GLU A 101 18.75 7.15 -18.74
CA GLU A 101 17.48 7.32 -19.45
C GLU A 101 16.25 6.43 -19.12
N LYS A 102 15.23 7.09 -18.56
CA LYS A 102 13.80 6.86 -18.80
C LYS A 102 13.24 5.45 -18.51
N GLN A 103 12.80 5.26 -17.26
CA GLN A 103 11.52 4.57 -17.02
C GLN A 103 10.65 5.42 -16.11
N LEU A 104 10.07 6.47 -16.71
CA LEU A 104 8.68 6.82 -16.41
C LEU A 104 7.89 5.53 -16.67
N ALA A 105 7.37 4.92 -15.62
CA ALA A 105 6.23 4.05 -15.79
C ALA A 105 5.15 4.94 -16.42
N ASP A 106 4.95 4.78 -17.73
CA ASP A 106 3.84 5.34 -18.47
C ASP A 106 2.58 4.82 -17.78
N PHE A 107 2.03 5.61 -16.87
CA PHE A 107 0.61 5.58 -16.66
C PHE A 107 0.03 5.89 -18.03
N PRO A 108 -0.79 5.01 -18.65
CA PRO A 108 -1.47 5.39 -19.87
C PRO A 108 -2.21 6.67 -19.52
N LYS A 109 -1.78 7.76 -20.15
CA LYS A 109 -2.29 9.10 -20.00
C LYS A 109 -3.71 9.09 -20.56
N LYS A 110 -4.64 8.44 -19.85
CA LYS A 110 -6.05 8.39 -20.23
C LYS A 110 -6.53 9.83 -20.14
N ASN A 111 -6.93 10.31 -21.32
CA ASN A 111 -7.37 11.66 -21.65
C ASN A 111 -7.83 12.48 -20.44
N ARG A 112 -7.29 13.71 -20.33
CA ARG A 112 -7.92 14.74 -19.51
C ARG A 112 -9.34 14.94 -20.05
N CYS A 113 -10.35 14.39 -19.38
CA CYS A 113 -11.73 14.81 -19.60
C CYS A 113 -11.84 16.24 -19.04
N SER A 114 -11.82 17.22 -19.93
CA SER A 114 -12.19 18.59 -19.64
C SER A 114 -13.70 18.66 -19.48
N CYS A 115 -14.20 18.50 -18.26
CA CYS A 115 -15.56 18.90 -17.95
C CYS A 115 -15.59 20.43 -17.92
N SER A 116 -16.13 21.03 -18.98
CA SER A 116 -16.59 22.44 -18.92
C SER A 116 -18.08 22.40 -18.59
N ILE A 117 -18.49 23.16 -17.58
CA ILE A 117 -19.90 23.43 -17.31
C ILE A 117 -20.33 24.52 -18.29
N MET A 118 -21.36 24.25 -19.09
CA MET A 118 -22.10 25.25 -19.88
C MET A 118 -23.49 25.39 -19.29
#